data_AF-A0A969RRD7-F1
#
_entry.id   AF-A0A969RRD7-F1
#
_cell.length_a   1.000
_cell.length_b   1.000
_cell.length_c   1.000
_cell.angle_alpha   90.00
_cell.angle_beta   90.00
_cell.angle_gamma   90.00
#
_symmetry.space_group_name_H-M   'P 1'
#
loop_
_entity.id
_entity.type
_entity.pdbx_description
1 polymer ?
#
loop_
_entity_poly.entity_id
_entity_poly.type
_entity_poly.pdbx_seq_one_letter_code
_entity_poly.pdbx_strand_id
1 'polypeptide(L)' 'DPAPYWGDREVDIAMTELFGGFPAEFYRGYDRAFPLDSGYKRRKTLYNLYHILNHFNLFGGSYESQANRMIAEIL' A
#
# COMPACT_ATOMS: atom_id res chain seq x y z
N ASP A 1 -15.01 7.10 -0.20
CA ASP A 1 -14.52 8.15 -1.10
C ASP A 1 -13.61 7.50 -2.13
N PRO A 2 -14.03 7.36 -3.39
CA PRO A 2 -13.22 6.71 -4.43
C PRO A 2 -12.18 7.67 -5.02
N ALA A 3 -10.99 7.16 -5.32
CA ALA A 3 -9.96 7.85 -6.11
C ALA A 3 -9.58 7.00 -7.35
N PRO A 4 -10.52 6.83 -8.31
CA PRO A 4 -10.38 5.84 -9.37
C PRO A 4 -9.41 6.30 -10.47
N TYR A 5 -8.63 5.36 -10.98
CA TYR A 5 -7.79 5.52 -12.17
C TYR A 5 -7.49 4.15 -12.77
N TRP A 6 -7.02 4.13 -14.02
CA TRP A 6 -6.51 2.90 -14.63
C TRP A 6 -5.07 2.68 -14.18
N GLY A 7 -4.83 1.62 -13.40
CA GLY A 7 -3.53 1.34 -12.80
C GLY A 7 -3.35 -0.11 -12.39
N ASP A 8 -2.26 -0.39 -11.67
CA ASP A 8 -1.99 -1.71 -11.13
C ASP A 8 -2.94 -2.00 -9.95
N ARG A 9 -3.62 -3.15 -10.03
CA ARG A 9 -4.53 -3.66 -8.98
C ARG A 9 -3.83 -3.84 -7.63
N GLU A 10 -2.52 -4.05 -7.64
CA GLU A 10 -1.73 -4.26 -6.43
C GLU A 10 -1.70 -3.02 -5.54
N VAL A 11 -1.99 -1.82 -6.09
CA VAL A 11 -2.09 -0.58 -5.31
C VAL A 11 -3.26 -0.67 -4.31
N ASP A 12 -4.41 -1.15 -4.76
CA ASP A 12 -5.57 -1.30 -3.89
C ASP A 12 -5.31 -2.33 -2.79
N ILE A 13 -4.68 -3.46 -3.13
CA ILE A 13 -4.33 -4.48 -2.13
C ILE A 13 -3.30 -3.95 -1.13
N ALA A 14 -2.28 -3.23 -1.59
CA ALA A 14 -1.28 -2.62 -0.71
C ALA A 14 -1.92 -1.68 0.32
N MET A 15 -2.89 -0.86 -0.11
CA MET A 15 -3.59 0.08 0.77
C MET A 15 -4.42 -0.65 1.85
N THR A 16 -5.03 -1.80 1.53
CA THR A 16 -5.75 -2.59 2.55
C THR A 16 -4.83 -3.07 3.67
N GLU A 17 -3.54 -3.26 3.41
CA GLU A 17 -2.53 -3.70 4.38
C GLU A 17 -1.93 -2.55 5.21
N LEU A 18 -2.12 -1.27 4.83
CA LEU A 18 -1.38 -0.14 5.38
C LEU A 18 -1.83 0.26 6.80
N PHE A 19 -3.12 0.16 7.10
CA PHE A 19 -3.72 0.62 8.37
C PHE A 19 -4.47 -0.50 9.11
N GLY A 20 -3.72 -1.50 9.56
CA GLY A 20 -4.25 -2.59 10.40
C GLY A 20 -4.68 -3.85 9.64
N GLY A 21 -4.82 -3.77 8.31
CA GLY A 21 -5.10 -4.95 7.48
C GLY A 21 -6.57 -5.37 7.48
N PHE A 22 -6.98 -6.05 6.42
CA PHE A 22 -8.22 -6.82 6.37
C PHE A 22 -8.04 -8.25 6.94
N PRO A 23 -9.14 -8.98 7.20
CA PRO A 23 -9.06 -10.39 7.63
C PRO A 23 -8.31 -11.27 6.63
N ALA A 24 -7.63 -12.31 7.12
CA ALA A 24 -6.80 -13.19 6.29
C ALA A 24 -7.60 -13.91 5.19
N GLU A 25 -8.90 -14.12 5.41
CA GLU A 25 -9.86 -14.69 4.47
C GLU A 25 -9.97 -13.85 3.19
N PHE A 26 -9.89 -12.53 3.30
CA PHE A 26 -9.92 -11.61 2.17
C PHE A 26 -8.73 -11.87 1.24
N TYR A 27 -7.51 -11.84 1.79
CA TYR A 27 -6.29 -12.05 1.00
C TYR A 27 -6.25 -13.46 0.39
N ARG A 28 -6.64 -14.49 1.14
CA ARG A 28 -6.74 -15.87 0.61
C ARG A 28 -7.77 -15.99 -0.51
N GLY A 29 -8.89 -15.27 -0.40
CA GLY A 29 -9.91 -15.22 -1.45
C GLY A 29 -9.40 -14.55 -2.72
N TYR A 30 -8.76 -13.39 -2.55
CA TYR A 30 -8.17 -12.62 -3.65
C TYR A 30 -7.07 -13.40 -4.37
N ASP A 31 -6.13 -13.98 -3.63
CA ASP A 31 -5.00 -14.71 -4.20
C ASP A 31 -5.43 -15.97 -4.96
N ARG A 32 -6.52 -16.64 -4.54
CA ARG A 32 -7.11 -17.75 -5.30
C ARG A 32 -7.71 -17.32 -6.64
N ALA A 33 -8.31 -16.13 -6.70
CA ALA A 33 -8.99 -15.63 -7.89
C ALA A 33 -8.00 -14.95 -8.85
N PHE A 34 -7.05 -14.19 -8.31
CA PHE A 34 -6.04 -13.46 -9.06
C PHE A 34 -4.73 -13.37 -8.27
N PRO A 35 -3.87 -14.41 -8.34
CA PRO A 35 -2.65 -14.51 -7.55
C PRO A 35 -1.77 -13.28 -7.68
N LEU A 36 -1.17 -12.82 -6.59
CA LEU A 36 -0.22 -11.71 -6.62
C LEU A 36 1.12 -12.17 -7.19
N ASP A 37 1.78 -11.29 -7.94
CA ASP A 37 3.09 -11.61 -8.49
C ASP A 37 4.15 -11.66 -7.39
N SER A 38 5.21 -12.46 -7.61
CA SER A 38 6.31 -12.61 -6.64
C SER A 38 7.00 -11.29 -6.25
N GLY A 39 6.94 -10.28 -7.13
CA GLY A 39 7.46 -8.93 -6.90
C GLY A 39 6.60 -8.06 -5.98
N TYR A 40 5.39 -8.49 -5.60
CA TYR A 40 4.44 -7.69 -4.83
C TYR A 40 5.03 -7.18 -3.52
N LYS A 41 5.79 -8.01 -2.80
CA LYS A 41 6.40 -7.59 -1.52
C LYS A 41 7.26 -6.33 -1.65
N ARG A 42 7.98 -6.16 -2.76
CA ARG A 42 8.79 -4.96 -3.03
C ARG A 42 7.93 -3.79 -3.49
N ARG A 43 6.97 -4.04 -4.39
CA ARG A 43 6.09 -2.99 -4.92
C ARG A 43 5.15 -2.43 -3.87
N LYS A 44 4.72 -3.25 -2.90
CA LYS A 44 3.87 -2.83 -1.78
C LYS A 44 4.44 -1.63 -1.02
N THR A 45 5.74 -1.64 -0.69
CA THR A 45 6.37 -0.50 0.00
C THR A 45 6.28 0.76 -0.85
N LEU A 46 6.51 0.66 -2.16
CA LEU A 46 6.37 1.79 -3.09
C LEU A 46 4.91 2.28 -3.22
N TYR A 47 3.94 1.37 -3.34
CA TYR A 47 2.53 1.72 -3.43
C TYR A 47 2.02 2.39 -2.15
N ASN A 48 2.40 1.88 -0.99
CA ASN A 48 2.03 2.49 0.29
C ASN A 48 2.72 3.83 0.53
N LEU A 49 3.90 4.07 -0.05
CA LEU A 49 4.58 5.37 0.09
C LEU A 49 3.72 6.51 -0.45
N TYR A 50 3.01 6.32 -1.57
CA TYR A 50 2.07 7.32 -2.09
C TYR A 50 1.02 7.72 -1.03
N HIS A 51 0.41 6.74 -0.37
CA HIS A 51 -0.61 7.00 0.65
C HIS A 51 -0.03 7.64 1.91
N ILE A 52 1.17 7.25 2.34
CA ILE A 52 1.84 7.87 3.50
C ILE A 52 2.23 9.32 3.20
N LEU A 53 2.72 9.63 2.00
CA LEU A 53 2.97 11.01 1.58
C LEU A 53 1.68 11.83 1.55
N ASN A 54 0.58 11.26 1.05
CA ASN A 54 -0.73 11.92 1.08
C ASN A 54 -1.20 12.19 2.53
N HIS A 55 -1.04 11.22 3.44
CA HIS A 55 -1.39 11.41 4.86
C HIS A 55 -0.49 12.45 5.53
N PHE A 56 0.79 12.50 5.18
CA PHE A 56 1.68 13.56 5.64
C PHE A 56 1.23 14.93 5.16
N ASN A 57 0.87 15.08 3.88
CA ASN A 57 0.39 16.36 3.34
C ASN A 57 -0.89 16.85 4.03
N LEU A 58 -1.80 15.93 4.39
CA LEU A 58 -3.08 16.28 5.00
C LEU A 58 -3.01 16.46 6.52
N PHE A 59 -2.16 15.70 7.21
CA PHE A 59 -2.21 15.57 8.66
C PHE A 59 -0.87 15.84 9.36
N GLY A 60 0.25 15.91 8.61
CA GLY A 60 1.58 16.14 9.15
C GLY A 60 2.05 15.06 10.14
N GLY A 61 2.92 15.45 11.07
CA GLY A 61 3.30 14.60 12.21
C GLY A 61 4.10 13.35 11.84
N SER A 62 3.78 12.23 12.49
CA SER A 62 4.59 11.00 12.41
C SER A 62 4.69 10.39 11.01
N TYR A 63 3.78 10.76 10.10
CA TYR A 63 3.81 10.33 8.69
C TYR A 63 5.07 10.79 7.95
N GLU A 64 5.69 11.91 8.33
CA GLU A 64 6.99 12.34 7.76
C GLU A 64 8.07 11.29 8.01
N SER A 65 8.22 10.89 9.28
CA SER A 65 9.22 9.90 9.68
C SER A 65 8.97 8.54 9.01
N GLN A 66 7.70 8.19 8.79
CA GLN A 66 7.31 6.97 8.10
C GLN A 66 7.66 7.02 6.62
N ALA A 67 7.34 8.12 5.93
CA ALA A 67 7.71 8.32 4.52
C ALA A 67 9.22 8.20 4.31
N ASN A 68 10.01 8.87 5.14
CA ASN A 68 11.48 8.84 5.05
C ASN A 68 12.04 7.42 5.26
N ARG A 69 11.50 6.64 6.20
CA ARG A 69 11.91 5.24 6.39
C ARG A 69 11.60 4.39 5.15
N MET A 70 10.43 4.57 4.56
CA MET A 70 10.02 3.83 3.36
C MET A 70 10.87 4.20 2.13
N ILE A 71 11.19 5.48 1.97
CA ILE A 71 12.12 5.95 0.91
C ILE A 71 13.49 5.27 1.09
N ALA A 72 14.02 5.25 2.31
CA ALA A 72 15.30 4.59 2.60
C ALA A 72 15.29 3.07 2.39
N GLU A 73 14.14 2.40 2.50
CA GLU A 73 14.01 0.97 2.16
C GLU A 73 14.01 0.75 0.63
N ILE A 74 13.48 1.71 -0.13
CA ILE A 74 13.34 1.62 -1.58
C ILE A 74 14.65 1.93 -2.32
N LEU A 75 15.47 2.84 -1.78
CA LEU A 75 16.77 3.23 -2.34
C LEU A 75 17.89 2.28 -1.87
#